data_AF-B3VTM4-F1
#
_entry.id   AF-B3VTM4-F1
#
_cell.length_a   1.000
_cell.length_b   1.000
_cell.length_c   1.000
_cell.angle_alpha   90.00
_cell.angle_beta   90.00
_cell.angle_gamma   90.00
#
_symmetry.space_group_name_H-M   'P 1'
#
loop_
_entity.id
_entity.type
_entity.pdbx_description
1 polymer ?
#
loop_
_entity_poly.entity_id
_entity_poly.type
_entity_poly.pdbx_seq_one_letter_code
_entity_poly.pdbx_strand_id
1 'polypeptide(L)'
;DAVRGSPAVDVAVQVFKKTAQGTWEPFASGKTAESGELHGLTTDEKFVEGVYRVELDTKSYWKALGISPFHEYAEVVFTANDSG
;
A
#
# COMPACT_ATOMS: atom_id res chain seq x y z
N ASP A 1 -2.92 -11.14 8.51
CA ASP A 1 -2.12 -12.36 8.25
C ASP A 1 -3.00 -13.59 8.42
N ALA A 2 -3.35 -14.25 7.31
CA ALA A 2 -4.22 -15.42 7.35
C ALA A 2 -3.51 -16.70 7.83
N VAL A 3 -2.18 -16.77 7.80
CA VAL A 3 -1.40 -17.92 8.31
C VAL A 3 -1.40 -17.92 9.84
N ARG A 4 -1.28 -16.73 10.45
CA ARG A 4 -1.18 -16.55 11.91
C ARG A 4 -2.48 -16.13 12.59
N GLY A 5 -3.49 -15.72 11.82
CA GLY A 5 -4.75 -15.20 12.37
C GLY A 5 -4.58 -13.88 13.12
N SER A 6 -3.60 -13.06 12.73
CA SER A 6 -3.25 -11.80 13.41
C SER A 6 -3.14 -10.63 12.41
N PRO A 7 -3.09 -9.38 12.88
CA PRO A 7 -2.67 -8.27 12.03
C PRO A 7 -1.31 -8.50 11.39
N ALA A 8 -1.10 -7.93 10.20
CA ALA A 8 0.19 -7.91 9.53
C ALA A 8 0.92 -6.62 9.91
N VAL A 9 1.75 -6.70 10.95
CA VAL A 9 2.48 -5.56 11.54
C VAL A 9 3.75 -5.27 10.75
N ASP A 10 4.13 -4.00 10.67
CA ASP A 10 5.39 -3.50 10.11
C ASP A 10 5.57 -3.76 8.60
N VAL A 11 4.47 -3.94 7.88
CA VAL A 11 4.45 -4.08 6.41
C VAL A 11 4.69 -2.72 5.78
N ALA A 12 5.73 -2.60 4.94
CA ALA A 12 5.99 -1.39 4.18
C ALA A 12 4.93 -1.19 3.09
N VAL A 13 4.41 0.03 2.99
CA VAL A 13 3.42 0.43 2.00
C VAL A 13 3.95 1.64 1.23
N GLN A 14 3.87 1.57 -0.10
CA GLN A 14 4.13 2.70 -0.99
C GLN A 14 2.87 3.01 -1.80
N VAL A 15 2.54 4.29 -1.90
CA VAL A 15 1.41 4.78 -2.71
C VAL A 15 1.97 5.64 -3.82
N PHE A 16 1.45 5.44 -5.02
CA PHE A 16 1.80 6.18 -6.22
C PHE A 16 0.55 6.79 -6.85
N LYS A 17 0.72 7.95 -7.49
CA LYS A 17 -0.30 8.55 -8.37
C LYS A 17 0.17 8.44 -9.82
N LYS A 18 -0.75 8.11 -10.73
CA LYS A 18 -0.47 8.08 -12.16
C LYS A 18 -0.48 9.49 -12.72
N THR A 19 0.56 9.86 -13.46
CA THR A 19 0.68 11.13 -14.16
C THR A 19 -0.14 11.14 -15.45
N ALA A 20 -0.33 12.32 -16.04
CA ALA A 20 -0.94 12.45 -17.37
C ALA A 20 -0.15 11.74 -18.47
N GLN A 21 1.16 11.56 -18.29
CA GLN A 21 2.05 10.83 -19.19
C GLN A 21 2.01 9.31 -18.95
N GLY A 22 1.21 8.84 -17.98
CA GLY A 22 1.01 7.43 -17.67
C GLY A 22 2.10 6.81 -16.78
N THR A 23 3.04 7.62 -16.28
CA THR A 23 4.07 7.19 -15.32
C THR A 23 3.53 7.19 -13.89
N TRP A 24 4.15 6.41 -13.00
CA TRP A 24 3.82 6.40 -11.58
C TRP A 24 4.77 7.32 -10.81
N GLU A 25 4.21 8.27 -10.07
CA GLU A 25 4.97 9.16 -9.19
C GLU A 25 4.70 8.81 -7.72
N PRO A 26 5.73 8.85 -6.84
CA PRO A 26 5.54 8.64 -5.41
C PRO A 26 4.54 9.66 -4.83
N PHE A 27 3.58 9.16 -4.07
CA PHE A 27 2.52 9.96 -3.46
C PHE A 27 2.62 9.96 -1.92
N ALA A 28 2.75 8.77 -1.33
CA ALA A 28 2.87 8.60 0.11
C ALA A 28 3.55 7.27 0.44
N SER A 29 4.02 7.11 1.68
CA SER A 29 4.54 5.84 2.18
C SER A 29 4.40 5.73 3.69
N GLY A 30 4.49 4.50 4.21
CA GLY A 30 4.47 4.24 5.64
C GLY A 30 4.62 2.76 5.95
N LYS A 31 4.36 2.39 7.20
CA LYS A 31 4.32 1.01 7.67
C LYS A 31 3.09 0.74 8.52
N THR A 32 2.53 -0.45 8.42
CA THR A 32 1.39 -0.85 9.25
C THR A 32 1.78 -0.91 10.74
N ALA A 33 0.91 -0.37 11.59
CA ALA A 33 1.07 -0.39 13.04
C ALA A 33 0.75 -1.77 13.64
N GLU A 34 0.78 -1.89 14.96
CA GLU A 34 0.43 -3.13 15.69
C GLU A 34 -0.99 -3.63 15.38
N SER A 35 -1.91 -2.73 15.06
CA SER A 35 -3.27 -3.06 14.60
C SER A 35 -3.31 -3.62 13.17
N GLY A 36 -2.20 -3.56 12.42
CA GLY A 36 -2.13 -3.90 11.00
C GLY A 36 -2.64 -2.80 10.07
N GLU A 37 -3.00 -1.64 10.62
CA GLU A 37 -3.51 -0.48 9.88
C GLU A 37 -2.40 0.55 9.64
N LEU A 38 -2.58 1.38 8.61
CA LEU A 38 -1.74 2.52 8.32
C LEU A 38 -2.62 3.74 8.06
N HIS A 39 -2.49 4.75 8.92
CA HIS A 39 -3.26 6.00 8.86
C HIS A 39 -2.36 7.17 8.46
N GLY A 40 -2.97 8.29 8.06
CA GLY A 40 -2.23 9.54 7.82
C GLY A 40 -1.35 9.55 6.57
N LEU A 41 -1.64 8.70 5.57
CA LEU A 41 -0.91 8.68 4.29
C LEU A 41 -1.06 9.98 3.49
N THR A 42 -2.20 10.65 3.60
CA THR A 42 -2.53 11.85 2.83
C THR A 42 -3.54 12.71 3.58
N THR A 43 -3.85 13.88 3.03
CA THR A 43 -4.99 14.73 3.42
C THR A 43 -5.99 14.79 2.27
N ASP A 44 -7.21 15.26 2.55
CA ASP A 44 -8.27 15.43 1.56
C ASP A 44 -7.84 16.37 0.43
N GLU A 45 -7.10 17.44 0.75
CA GLU A 45 -6.63 18.42 -0.26
C GLU A 45 -5.59 17.83 -1.23
N LYS A 46 -4.83 16.82 -0.78
CA LYS A 46 -3.80 16.16 -1.60
C LYS A 46 -4.36 14.95 -2.36
N PHE A 47 -5.39 14.32 -1.81
CA PHE A 47 -6.02 13.13 -2.39
C PHE A 47 -7.12 13.51 -3.38
N VAL A 48 -6.70 14.11 -4.49
CA VAL A 48 -7.61 14.52 -5.57
C VAL A 48 -7.81 13.39 -6.59
N GLU A 49 -8.86 13.50 -7.40
CA GLU A 49 -9.18 12.53 -8.46
C GLU A 49 -7.95 12.08 -9.27
N GLY A 50 -7.95 10.80 -9.65
CA GLY A 50 -6.89 10.20 -10.44
C GLY A 50 -6.74 8.70 -10.22
N VAL A 51 -5.77 8.11 -10.91
CA VAL A 51 -5.46 6.68 -10.74
C VAL A 51 -4.32 6.53 -9.74
N TYR A 52 -4.54 5.71 -8.73
CA TYR A 52 -3.59 5.43 -7.66
C TYR A 52 -3.17 3.96 -7.69
N ARG A 53 -1.97 3.70 -7.18
CA ARG A 53 -1.45 2.36 -6.95
C ARG A 53 -0.90 2.26 -5.55
N VAL A 54 -1.35 1.26 -4.80
CA VAL A 54 -0.83 0.92 -3.48
C VAL A 54 -0.04 -0.37 -3.62
N GLU A 55 1.24 -0.34 -3.27
CA GLU A 55 2.12 -1.50 -3.19
C GLU A 55 2.35 -1.84 -1.72
N LEU A 56 2.03 -3.08 -1.33
CA LEU A 56 2.35 -3.65 -0.02
C LEU A 56 3.52 -4.61 -0.17
N ASP A 57 4.63 -4.37 0.52
CA ASP A 57 5.82 -5.23 0.49
C ASP A 57 5.59 -6.54 1.27
N THR A 58 4.77 -7.41 0.70
CA THR A 58 4.45 -8.71 1.29
C THR A 58 5.66 -9.64 1.31
N LYS A 59 6.62 -9.48 0.39
CA LYS A 59 7.79 -10.36 0.31
C LYS A 59 8.71 -10.16 1.50
N SER A 60 9.06 -8.90 1.79
CA SER A 60 9.91 -8.59 2.95
C SER A 60 9.24 -9.00 4.25
N TYR A 61 7.94 -8.76 4.37
CA TYR A 61 7.15 -9.20 5.52
C TYR A 61 7.25 -10.71 5.77
N TRP A 62 6.99 -11.54 4.75
CA TRP A 62 7.07 -13.00 4.91
C TRP A 62 8.49 -13.50 5.15
N LYS A 63 9.48 -12.91 4.48
CA LYS A 63 10.90 -13.24 4.69
C LYS A 63 11.35 -12.96 6.12
N ALA A 64 10.91 -11.85 6.73
CA ALA A 64 11.21 -11.52 8.11
C ALA A 64 10.65 -12.57 9.10
N LEU A 65 9.60 -13.30 8.70
CA LEU A 65 9.01 -14.41 9.45
C LEU A 65 9.61 -15.78 9.09
N GLY A 66 10.65 -15.82 8.25
CA GLY A 66 11.27 -17.06 7.79
C GLY A 66 10.43 -17.88 6.82
N ILE A 67 9.38 -17.29 6.23
CA ILE A 67 8.51 -17.94 5.25
C ILE A 67 8.99 -17.53 3.86
N SER A 68 9.06 -18.50 2.92
CA SER A 68 9.36 -18.23 1.52
C SER A 68 8.08 -17.83 0.77
N PRO A 69 7.89 -16.54 0.41
CA PRO A 69 6.69 -16.10 -0.27
C PRO A 69 6.79 -16.30 -1.79
N PHE A 70 5.64 -16.27 -2.46
CA PHE A 70 5.56 -16.35 -3.92
C PHE A 70 5.67 -14.96 -4.61
N HIS A 71 4.89 -13.98 -4.14
CA HIS A 71 4.81 -12.65 -4.78
C HIS A 71 5.94 -11.72 -4.33
N GLU A 72 6.34 -10.77 -5.19
CA GLU A 72 7.25 -9.66 -4.83
C GLU A 72 6.57 -8.64 -3.91
N TYR A 73 5.33 -8.30 -4.22
CA TYR A 73 4.45 -7.42 -3.44
C TYR A 73 2.99 -7.73 -3.83
N ALA A 74 2.04 -7.24 -3.04
CA ALA A 74 0.66 -7.12 -3.48
C ALA A 74 0.42 -5.70 -3.98
N GLU A 75 -0.24 -5.56 -5.13
CA GLU A 75 -0.61 -4.25 -5.67
C GLU A 75 -2.12 -4.09 -5.77
N VAL A 76 -2.59 -2.87 -5.51
CA VAL A 76 -3.97 -2.45 -5.72
C VAL A 76 -3.95 -1.18 -6.56
N VAL A 77 -4.51 -1.25 -7.77
CA VAL A 77 -4.63 -0.11 -8.69
C VAL A 77 -6.09 0.27 -8.82
N PHE A 78 -6.42 1.53 -8.60
CA PHE A 78 -7.80 2.01 -8.60
C PHE A 78 -7.90 3.49 -9.02
N THR A 79 -9.08 3.90 -9.46
CA THR A 79 -9.41 5.30 -9.68
C THR A 79 -10.09 5.86 -8.43
N ALA A 80 -9.58 6.96 -7.91
CA ALA A 80 -10.29 7.79 -6.94
C ALA A 80 -11.12 8.83 -7.70
N ASN A 81 -12.41 8.91 -7.38
CA ASN A 81 -13.38 9.85 -7.95
C ASN A 81 -14.16 10.55 -6.82
N ASP A 82 -14.53 11.81 -7.03
CA ASP A 82 -15.27 12.60 -6.02
C ASP A 82 -16.79 12.39 -6.09
N SER A 83 -17.24 11.39 -6.85
CA SER A 83 -18.66 11.15 -7.20
C SER A 83 -19.33 10.06 -6.35
N GLY A 84 -18.99 9.99 -5.07
CA GLY A 84 -19.69 9.15 -4.08
C GLY A 84 -21.15 9.53 -3.91
#